data_AF-A0A2N3EF49-F1
#
_entry.id   AF-A0A2N3EF49-F1
#
_cell.length_a   1.000
_cell.length_b   1.000
_cell.length_c   1.000
_cell.angle_alpha   90.00
_cell.angle_beta   90.00
_cell.angle_gamma   90.00
#
_symmetry.space_group_name_H-M   'P 1'
#
loop_
_entity.id
_entity.type
_entity.pdbx_description
1 polymer ?
#
loop_
_entity_poly.entity_id
_entity_poly.type
_entity_poly.pdbx_seq_one_letter_code
_entity_poly.pdbx_strand_id
1 'polypeptide(L)'
;MARKLAKGEKPLDWVGSSKKDFLAFPEPVISEMGNALGLAQFGGTHPSAKPWKGLGPGVIEIVENYDGDTYRAVYTVRFKEAVYVLHAFQKKSPKGIKTAQTDVELIERRLKAARQDHEDRHGKDKS
;
A
#
# COMPACT_ATOMS: atom_id res chain seq x y z
N MET A 1 -11.00 -12.89 14.45
CA MET A 1 -9.86 -13.83 14.38
C MET A 1 -8.92 -13.40 13.27
N ALA A 2 -7.60 -13.49 13.46
CA ALA A 2 -6.66 -13.19 12.37
C ALA A 2 -6.81 -14.26 11.27
N ARG A 3 -6.93 -13.83 10.01
CA ARG A 3 -6.99 -14.73 8.86
C ARG A 3 -5.69 -15.55 8.81
N LYS A 4 -5.80 -16.87 8.68
CA LYS A 4 -4.65 -17.72 8.38
C LYS A 4 -4.23 -17.48 6.92
N LEU A 5 -2.95 -17.22 6.70
CA LEU A 5 -2.40 -17.02 5.35
C LEU A 5 -2.47 -18.31 4.53
N ALA A 6 -2.78 -18.18 3.25
CA ALA A 6 -2.71 -19.28 2.30
C ALA A 6 -1.25 -19.60 1.91
N LYS A 7 -1.02 -20.78 1.33
CA LYS A 7 0.31 -21.19 0.87
C LYS A 7 0.80 -20.21 -0.22
N GLY A 8 1.97 -19.61 0.00
CA GLY A 8 2.56 -18.63 -0.92
C GLY A 8 2.02 -17.21 -0.78
N GLU A 9 1.07 -16.98 0.13
CA GLU A 9 0.57 -15.63 0.45
C GLU A 9 1.56 -14.91 1.37
N LYS A 10 2.07 -13.77 0.93
CA LYS A 10 2.83 -12.87 1.81
C LYS A 10 1.88 -12.15 2.77
N PRO A 11 2.23 -11.96 4.05
CA PRO A 11 1.48 -11.09 4.94
C PRO A 11 1.35 -9.67 4.37
N LEU A 12 0.22 -9.03 4.69
CA LEU A 12 -0.06 -7.64 4.37
C LEU A 12 0.05 -6.79 5.65
N ASP A 13 1.17 -6.08 5.77
CA ASP A 13 1.48 -5.25 6.93
C ASP A 13 1.05 -3.80 6.69
N TRP A 14 0.38 -3.20 7.68
CA TRP A 14 -0.17 -1.85 7.56
C TRP A 14 0.63 -0.87 8.39
N VAL A 15 1.15 0.18 7.75
CA VAL A 15 2.00 1.18 8.42
C VAL A 15 1.19 2.37 8.94
N GLY A 16 1.26 2.59 10.26
CA GLY A 16 0.60 3.72 10.91
C GLY A 16 -0.92 3.66 10.75
N SER A 17 -1.55 4.74 10.29
CA SER A 17 -3.00 4.81 10.12
C SER A 17 -3.52 4.19 8.83
N SER A 18 -2.65 3.68 7.96
CA SER A 18 -3.04 3.30 6.58
C SER A 18 -4.21 2.31 6.53
N LYS A 19 -4.30 1.37 7.48
CA LYS A 19 -5.44 0.44 7.57
C LYS A 19 -6.74 1.15 7.91
N LYS A 20 -6.70 2.06 8.88
CA LYS A 20 -7.87 2.82 9.31
C LYS A 20 -8.36 3.70 8.17
N ASP A 21 -7.43 4.38 7.49
CA ASP A 21 -7.76 5.28 6.37
C ASP A 21 -8.32 4.50 5.17
N PHE A 22 -7.75 3.33 4.87
CA PHE A 22 -8.25 2.43 3.82
C PHE A 22 -9.67 1.91 4.11
N LEU A 23 -9.93 1.49 5.36
CA LEU A 23 -11.25 1.00 5.76
C LEU A 23 -12.30 2.09 5.90
N ALA A 24 -11.93 3.37 5.78
CA ALA A 24 -12.85 4.50 5.73
C ALA A 24 -13.32 4.83 4.30
N PHE A 25 -12.80 4.14 3.29
CA PHE A 25 -13.26 4.31 1.91
C PHE A 25 -14.66 3.71 1.69
N PRO A 26 -15.34 4.09 0.59
CA PRO A 26 -16.55 3.41 0.16
C PRO A 26 -16.31 1.91 -0.06
N GLU A 27 -17.30 1.08 0.25
CA GLU A 27 -17.20 -0.38 0.14
C GLU A 27 -16.75 -0.87 -1.25
N PRO A 28 -17.24 -0.32 -2.38
CA PRO A 28 -16.75 -0.71 -3.71
C PRO A 28 -15.25 -0.44 -3.90
N VAL A 29 -14.74 0.66 -3.34
CA VAL A 29 -13.32 1.02 -3.40
C VAL A 29 -12.49 0.06 -2.55
N ILE A 30 -12.98 -0.29 -1.34
CA ILE A 30 -12.33 -1.27 -0.46
C ILE A 30 -12.24 -2.63 -1.16
N SER A 31 -13.32 -3.06 -1.81
CA SER A 31 -13.38 -4.33 -2.52
C SER A 31 -12.35 -4.40 -3.64
N GLU A 32 -12.33 -3.39 -4.52
CA GLU A 32 -11.45 -3.37 -5.69
C GLU A 32 -9.97 -3.23 -5.30
N MET A 33 -9.65 -2.27 -4.42
CA MET A 33 -8.28 -2.11 -3.94
C MET A 33 -7.82 -3.29 -3.08
N GLY A 34 -8.75 -3.92 -2.35
CA GLY A 34 -8.49 -5.12 -1.55
C GLY A 34 -8.12 -6.31 -2.44
N ASN A 35 -8.78 -6.46 -3.60
CA ASN A 35 -8.39 -7.44 -4.62
C ASN A 35 -6.96 -7.17 -5.12
N ALA A 36 -6.66 -5.91 -5.44
CA ALA A 36 -5.33 -5.53 -5.91
C ALA A 36 -4.23 -5.81 -4.89
N LEU A 37 -4.47 -5.53 -3.60
CA LEU A 37 -3.54 -5.88 -2.52
C LEU A 37 -3.42 -7.40 -2.36
N GLY A 38 -4.52 -8.15 -2.50
CA GLY A 38 -4.52 -9.61 -2.49
C GLY A 38 -3.64 -10.19 -3.61
N LEU A 39 -3.73 -9.67 -4.83
CA LEU A 39 -2.83 -10.07 -5.93
C LEU A 39 -1.37 -9.77 -5.58
N ALA A 40 -1.09 -8.60 -5.02
CA ALA A 40 0.26 -8.22 -4.61
C ALA A 40 0.87 -9.17 -3.56
N GLN A 41 0.05 -9.71 -2.64
CA GLN A 41 0.51 -10.71 -1.66
C GLN A 41 1.02 -12.01 -2.32
N PHE A 42 0.56 -12.34 -3.52
CA PHE A 42 1.03 -13.49 -4.32
C PHE A 42 2.07 -13.10 -5.38
N GLY A 43 2.53 -11.85 -5.39
CA GLY A 43 3.46 -11.35 -6.41
C GLY A 43 2.81 -11.00 -7.76
N GLY A 44 1.48 -11.02 -7.83
CA GLY A 44 0.72 -10.51 -8.96
C GLY A 44 0.66 -8.98 -8.98
N THR A 45 0.19 -8.42 -10.09
CA THR A 45 -0.02 -6.98 -10.26
C THR A 45 -1.41 -6.75 -10.84
N HIS A 46 -2.20 -5.92 -10.16
CA HIS A 46 -3.53 -5.52 -10.63
C HIS A 46 -3.43 -4.50 -11.78
N PRO A 47 -4.34 -4.48 -12.77
CA PRO A 47 -4.30 -3.50 -13.86
C PRO A 47 -4.34 -2.03 -13.42
N SER A 48 -4.98 -1.73 -12.29
CA SER A 48 -5.01 -0.37 -11.71
C SER A 48 -3.76 -0.01 -10.89
N ALA A 49 -2.86 -0.98 -10.67
CA ALA A 49 -1.62 -0.80 -9.92
C ALA A 49 -0.48 -0.33 -10.84
N LYS A 50 0.21 0.74 -10.44
CA LYS A 50 1.25 1.41 -11.24
C LYS A 50 2.46 1.77 -10.39
N PRO A 51 3.68 1.76 -10.95
CA PRO A 51 4.86 2.22 -10.22
C PRO A 51 4.70 3.66 -9.72
N TRP A 52 4.97 3.87 -8.43
CA TRP A 52 5.03 5.20 -7.85
C TRP A 52 6.27 5.95 -8.35
N LYS A 53 6.09 7.20 -8.77
CA LYS A 53 7.18 8.04 -9.28
C LYS A 53 7.91 8.73 -8.13
N GLY A 54 9.25 8.67 -8.14
CA GLY A 54 10.11 9.47 -7.26
C GLY A 54 10.70 8.74 -6.04
N LEU A 55 10.20 7.55 -5.67
CA LEU A 55 10.72 6.79 -4.52
C LEU A 55 11.61 5.61 -4.89
N GLY A 56 11.80 5.36 -6.18
CA GLY A 56 12.53 4.21 -6.72
C GLY A 56 11.65 2.97 -6.92
N PRO A 57 12.21 1.86 -7.44
CA PRO A 57 11.45 0.67 -7.83
C PRO A 57 10.78 -0.03 -6.65
N GLY A 58 9.69 -0.75 -6.88
CA GLY A 58 9.02 -1.55 -5.85
C GLY A 58 8.14 -0.77 -4.87
N VAL A 59 7.85 0.51 -5.15
CA VAL A 59 6.71 1.24 -4.55
C VAL A 59 5.64 1.37 -5.63
N ILE A 60 4.41 1.01 -5.29
CA ILE A 60 3.30 0.89 -6.23
C ILE A 60 2.10 1.65 -5.68
N GLU A 61 1.39 2.36 -6.54
CA GLU A 61 0.09 2.95 -6.25
C GLU A 61 -1.05 2.21 -6.96
N ILE A 62 -2.12 1.96 -6.23
CA ILE A 62 -3.43 1.58 -6.77
C ILE A 62 -4.26 2.85 -6.86
N VAL A 63 -4.95 3.04 -7.98
CA VAL A 63 -5.83 4.19 -8.20
C VAL A 63 -7.22 3.67 -8.54
N GLU A 64 -8.22 4.10 -7.78
CA GLU A 64 -9.63 3.76 -7.99
C GLU A 64 -10.48 5.02 -8.04
N ASN A 65 -11.43 5.09 -8.97
CA ASN A 65 -12.35 6.23 -9.07
C ASN A 65 -13.75 5.77 -8.68
N TYR A 66 -14.39 6.51 -7.78
CA TYR A 66 -15.73 6.19 -7.32
C TYR A 66 -16.48 7.46 -6.99
N ASP A 67 -17.70 7.60 -7.53
CA ASP A 67 -18.62 8.72 -7.27
C ASP A 67 -17.98 10.12 -7.46
N GLY A 68 -17.20 10.29 -8.52
CA GLY A 68 -16.51 11.55 -8.82
C GLY A 68 -15.23 11.81 -8.01
N ASP A 69 -14.91 10.94 -7.06
CA ASP A 69 -13.70 10.98 -6.26
C ASP A 69 -12.63 10.00 -6.75
N THR A 70 -11.36 10.33 -6.49
CA THR A 70 -10.22 9.44 -6.76
C THR A 70 -9.58 9.02 -5.46
N TYR A 71 -9.52 7.72 -5.23
CA TYR A 71 -8.89 7.08 -4.08
C TYR A 71 -7.55 6.49 -4.49
N ARG A 72 -6.58 6.52 -3.59
CA ARG A 72 -5.26 5.90 -3.79
C ARG A 72 -4.86 5.07 -2.58
N ALA A 73 -4.25 3.92 -2.86
CA ALA A 73 -3.51 3.13 -1.88
C ALA A 73 -2.08 2.93 -2.37
N VAL A 74 -1.09 3.22 -1.53
CA VAL A 74 0.33 3.08 -1.87
C VAL A 74 0.94 1.98 -1.01
N TYR A 75 1.63 1.05 -1.66
CA TYR A 75 2.26 -0.10 -1.01
C TYR A 75 3.65 -0.36 -1.56
N THR A 76 4.43 -1.18 -0.85
CA THR A 76 5.75 -1.62 -1.31
C THR A 76 5.92 -3.12 -1.23
N VAL A 77 6.62 -3.66 -2.23
CA VAL A 77 6.98 -5.08 -2.39
C VAL A 77 8.49 -5.30 -2.30
N ARG A 78 9.25 -4.30 -1.82
CA ARG A 78 10.71 -4.36 -1.68
C ARG A 78 11.18 -5.43 -0.71
N PHE A 79 10.33 -5.77 0.24
CA PHE A 79 10.59 -6.72 1.30
C PHE A 79 10.06 -8.08 0.86
N LYS A 80 10.92 -9.11 0.82
CA LYS A 80 10.53 -10.40 0.22
C LYS A 80 9.46 -11.09 1.06
N GLU A 81 9.47 -10.85 2.35
CA GLU A 81 8.73 -11.53 3.40
C GLU A 81 7.32 -10.95 3.59
N ALA A 82 7.07 -9.69 3.19
CA ALA A 82 5.79 -9.03 3.41
C ALA A 82 5.50 -7.92 2.38
N VAL A 83 4.21 -7.64 2.17
CA VAL A 83 3.75 -6.45 1.44
C VAL A 83 3.34 -5.39 2.46
N TYR A 84 3.91 -4.19 2.36
CA TYR A 84 3.60 -3.09 3.30
C TYR A 84 2.71 -2.05 2.66
N VAL A 85 1.54 -1.79 3.24
CA VAL A 85 0.65 -0.70 2.85
C VAL A 85 1.05 0.57 3.59
N LEU A 86 1.60 1.52 2.83
CA LEU A 86 2.18 2.75 3.33
C LEU A 86 1.12 3.82 3.55
N HIS A 87 0.19 4.02 2.62
CA HIS A 87 -0.80 5.08 2.75
C HIS A 87 -2.07 4.77 1.98
N ALA A 88 -3.20 5.25 2.46
CA ALA A 88 -4.48 5.20 1.78
C ALA A 88 -5.16 6.57 1.96
N PHE A 89 -5.50 7.23 0.87
CA PHE A 89 -6.13 8.55 0.91
C PHE A 89 -7.05 8.80 -0.27
N GLN A 90 -8.08 9.63 -0.03
CA GLN A 90 -8.87 10.25 -1.08
C GLN A 90 -8.16 11.53 -1.54
N LYS A 91 -8.02 11.68 -2.86
CA LYS A 91 -7.46 12.88 -3.46
C LYS A 91 -8.48 14.02 -3.37
N LYS A 92 -8.12 15.08 -2.63
CA LYS A 92 -9.03 16.22 -2.35
C LYS A 92 -9.34 17.15 -3.53
N SER A 93 -8.66 17.02 -4.67
CA SER A 93 -8.90 17.86 -5.85
C SER A 93 -8.98 17.02 -7.12
N PRO A 94 -10.09 17.09 -7.88
CA PRO A 94 -10.21 16.39 -9.15
C PRO A 94 -9.17 16.87 -10.18
N LYS A 95 -8.82 18.17 -10.17
CA LYS A 95 -8.01 18.82 -11.21
C LYS A 95 -6.49 18.73 -11.05
N GLY A 96 -5.97 18.45 -9.85
CA GLY A 96 -4.51 18.35 -9.65
C GLY A 96 -3.96 17.01 -10.13
N ILE A 97 -3.03 16.94 -11.08
CA ILE A 97 -2.43 15.64 -11.49
C ILE A 97 -1.50 15.09 -10.39
N LYS A 98 -0.88 15.99 -9.61
CA LYS A 98 0.09 15.67 -8.57
C LYS A 98 -0.60 15.32 -7.26
N THR A 99 -0.08 14.28 -6.59
CA THR A 99 -0.39 14.00 -5.19
C THR A 99 0.07 15.17 -4.32
N ALA A 100 -0.69 15.49 -3.26
CA ALA A 100 -0.31 16.56 -2.34
C ALA A 100 1.05 16.25 -1.69
N GLN A 101 1.88 17.28 -1.52
CA GLN A 101 3.23 17.15 -0.96
C GLN A 101 3.21 16.45 0.42
N THR A 102 2.19 16.74 1.23
CA THR A 102 1.97 16.11 2.53
C THR A 102 1.78 14.59 2.46
N ASP A 103 1.10 14.09 1.43
CA ASP A 103 0.93 12.64 1.24
C ASP A 103 2.25 12.00 0.76
N VAL A 104 3.01 12.69 -0.10
CA VAL A 104 4.33 12.23 -0.57
C VAL A 104 5.29 12.06 0.63
N GLU A 105 5.41 13.09 1.46
CA GLU A 105 6.25 13.07 2.67
C GLU A 105 5.82 11.99 3.66
N LEU A 106 4.50 11.77 3.80
CA LEU A 106 3.97 10.72 4.65
C LEU A 106 4.34 9.32 4.13
N ILE A 107 4.24 9.09 2.82
CA ILE A 107 4.64 7.84 2.18
C ILE A 107 6.14 7.59 2.39
N GLU A 108 6.98 8.61 2.21
CA GLU A 108 8.42 8.51 2.45
C GLU A 108 8.75 8.13 3.88
N ARG A 109 8.13 8.80 4.85
CA ARG A 109 8.32 8.51 6.28
C ARG A 109 7.89 7.08 6.60
N ARG A 110 6.74 6.64 6.07
CA ARG A 110 6.22 5.30 6.31
C ARG A 110 7.01 4.21 5.59
N LEU A 111 7.61 4.52 4.45
CA LEU A 111 8.54 3.61 3.77
C LEU A 111 9.80 3.34 4.61
N LYS A 112 10.34 4.38 5.26
CA LYS A 112 11.45 4.22 6.23
C LYS A 112 11.03 3.37 7.42
N ALA A 113 9.83 3.59 7.96
CA ALA A 113 9.30 2.78 9.06
C ALA A 113 9.09 1.31 8.67
N ALA A 114 8.56 1.04 7.46
CA ALA A 114 8.41 -0.31 6.93
C ALA A 114 9.76 -1.03 6.80
N ARG A 115 10.79 -0.32 6.36
CA ARG A 115 12.16 -0.86 6.30
C ARG A 115 12.66 -1.25 7.68
N GLN A 116 12.50 -0.39 8.68
CA GLN A 116 12.94 -0.69 10.04
C GLN A 116 12.19 -1.89 10.62
N ASP A 117 10.87 -1.94 10.49
CA ASP A 117 10.07 -3.09 10.96
C ASP A 117 10.49 -4.39 10.27
N HIS A 118 10.76 -4.35 8.97
CA HIS A 118 11.28 -5.50 8.23
C HIS A 118 12.65 -5.96 8.76
N GLU A 119 13.58 -5.03 8.97
CA GLU A 119 14.91 -5.30 9.52
C GLU A 119 14.83 -5.85 10.95
N ASP A 120 13.91 -5.36 11.78
CA ASP A 120 13.73 -5.83 13.16
C ASP A 120 13.16 -7.27 13.21
N ARG A 121 12.26 -7.61 12.28
CA ARG A 121 11.64 -8.94 12.18
C ARG A 121 12.53 -10.00 11.52
N HIS A 122 13.36 -9.61 10.55
CA HIS A 122 14.08 -10.54 9.68
C HIS A 122 15.60 -10.33 9.65
N GLY A 123 16.11 -9.25 10.23
CA GLY A 123 17.54 -8.97 10.34
C GLY A 123 18.25 -9.80 11.40
N LYS A 124 17.52 -10.37 12.37
CA LYS A 124 18.07 -11.25 13.40
C LYS A 124 18.41 -12.67 12.92
N ASP A 125 17.92 -13.08 11.76
CA ASP A 125 18.21 -14.41 11.18
C ASP A 125 19.56 -14.48 10.44
N LYS A 126 20.38 -13.41 10.51
CA LYS A 126 21.67 -13.32 9.80
C LYS A 126 22.88 -13.05 10.71
N SER A 127 22.78 -13.26 12.02
CA SER A 127 23.93 -13.20 12.93
C SER A 127 24.26 -14.55 13.57
#